data_AF-A0A6J6KU79-F1
#
_entry.id   AF-A0A6J6KU79-F1
#
_cell.length_a   1.000
_cell.length_b   1.000
_cell.length_c   1.000
_cell.angle_alpha   90.00
_cell.angle_beta   90.00
_cell.angle_gamma   90.00
#
_symmetry.space_group_name_H-M   'P 1'
#
loop_
_entity.id
_entity.type
_entity.pdbx_description
1 polymer ?
#
loop_
_entity_poly.entity_id
_entity_poly.type
_entity_poly.pdbx_seq_one_letter_code
_entity_poly.pdbx_strand_id
1 'polypeptide(L)'
;MNAPRKFSFALTVFGSQWCDWVYEIEPTATGSRVTHSWIDRRGWFSTWLGGKLSDVADRSVHNLKNMTATLDAIAVAATSSK
;
A
#
# COMPACT_ATOMS: atom_id res chain seq x y z
N MET A 1 -21.32 -0.50 -15.96
CA MET A 1 -20.89 -0.79 -14.58
C MET A 1 -20.01 0.36 -14.11
N ASN A 2 -20.19 0.87 -12.90
CA ASN A 2 -19.30 1.89 -12.34
C ASN A 2 -17.91 1.27 -12.13
N ALA A 3 -16.86 1.92 -12.63
CA ALA A 3 -15.49 1.44 -12.42
C ALA A 3 -15.17 1.35 -10.91
N PRO A 4 -14.38 0.35 -10.46
CA PRO A 4 -14.03 0.21 -9.06
C PRO A 4 -13.26 1.44 -8.56
N ARG A 5 -13.64 1.94 -7.38
CA ARG A 5 -13.07 3.16 -6.76
C ARG A 5 -12.09 2.87 -5.63
N LYS A 6 -11.94 1.59 -5.27
CA LYS A 6 -11.10 1.15 -4.17
C LYS A 6 -10.63 -0.28 -4.40
N PHE A 7 -9.34 -0.52 -4.15
CA PHE A 7 -8.75 -1.83 -4.06
C PHE A 7 -7.98 -1.92 -2.75
N SER A 8 -8.18 -2.98 -1.97
CA SER A 8 -7.49 -3.15 -0.70
C SER A 8 -7.22 -4.60 -0.39
N PHE A 9 -6.11 -4.86 0.29
CA PHE A 9 -5.75 -6.18 0.79
C PHE A 9 -5.02 -6.07 2.13
N ALA A 10 -5.07 -7.16 2.89
CA ALA A 10 -4.45 -7.26 4.20
C ALA A 10 -3.19 -8.12 4.17
N LEU A 11 -2.18 -7.76 4.98
CA LEU A 11 -1.11 -8.67 5.38
C LEU A 11 -1.51 -9.35 6.69
N THR A 12 -1.66 -10.67 6.64
CA THR A 12 -1.93 -11.50 7.82
C THR A 12 -0.72 -12.35 8.15
N VAL A 13 -0.27 -12.31 9.40
CA VAL A 13 0.86 -13.10 9.91
C VAL A 13 0.40 -13.86 11.15
N PHE A 14 0.57 -15.18 11.15
CA PHE A 14 0.09 -16.07 12.22
C PHE A 14 -1.39 -15.84 12.60
N GLY A 15 -2.25 -15.64 11.59
CA GLY A 15 -3.68 -15.38 11.79
C GLY A 15 -4.03 -13.98 12.29
N SER A 16 -3.05 -13.13 12.59
CA SER A 16 -3.24 -11.73 12.99
C SER A 16 -3.06 -10.80 11.79
N GLN A 17 -4.04 -9.94 11.54
CA GLN A 17 -3.96 -8.90 10.52
C GLN A 17 -3.03 -7.78 10.99
N TRP A 18 -1.86 -7.68 10.36
CA TRP A 18 -0.83 -6.73 10.74
C TRP A 18 -1.03 -5.38 10.08
N CYS A 19 -1.43 -5.33 8.81
CA CYS A 19 -1.72 -4.08 8.15
C CYS A 19 -2.66 -4.23 6.96
N ASP A 20 -3.25 -3.12 6.55
CA ASP A 20 -3.96 -2.99 5.28
C ASP A 20 -3.16 -2.14 4.30
N TRP A 21 -3.23 -2.53 3.04
CA TRP A 21 -2.80 -1.75 1.89
C TRP A 21 -4.05 -1.33 1.13
N VAL A 22 -4.18 -0.03 0.87
CA VAL A 22 -5.39 0.54 0.30
C VAL A 22 -5.04 1.46 -0.85
N TYR A 23 -5.70 1.26 -1.98
CA TYR A 23 -5.64 2.11 -3.15
C TYR A 23 -7.02 2.72 -3.37
N GLU A 24 -7.13 4.02 -3.23
CA GLU A 24 -8.35 4.77 -3.54
C GLU A 24 -8.17 5.42 -4.90
N ILE A 25 -9.16 5.24 -5.77
CA ILE A 25 -9.08 5.61 -7.19
C ILE A 25 -10.18 6.62 -7.48
N GLU A 26 -9.76 7.84 -7.78
CA GLU A 26 -10.60 8.96 -8.13
C GLU A 26 -10.39 9.30 -9.61
N PRO A 27 -11.38 9.09 -10.49
CA PRO A 27 -11.37 9.61 -11.84
C PRO A 27 -11.27 11.13 -11.82
N THR A 28 -10.51 11.63 -12.77
CA THR A 28 -10.32 13.02 -13.11
C THR A 28 -10.72 13.23 -14.56
N ALA A 29 -10.72 14.46 -15.06
CA ALA A 29 -11.06 14.73 -16.46
C ALA A 29 -10.11 14.03 -17.47
N THR A 30 -8.87 13.74 -17.09
CA THR A 30 -7.81 13.27 -17.99
C THR A 30 -7.19 11.93 -17.58
N GLY A 31 -7.75 11.24 -16.58
CA GLY A 31 -7.17 10.03 -16.01
C GLY A 31 -7.69 9.76 -14.61
N SER A 32 -6.84 9.25 -13.71
CA SER A 32 -7.20 8.96 -12.32
C SER A 32 -6.14 9.46 -11.36
N ARG A 33 -6.58 9.94 -10.19
CA ARG A 33 -5.74 10.09 -9.00
C ARG A 33 -5.81 8.80 -8.20
N VAL A 34 -4.65 8.26 -7.83
CA VAL A 34 -4.54 7.09 -6.96
C VAL A 34 -3.90 7.50 -5.65
N THR A 35 -4.59 7.27 -4.54
CA THR A 35 -4.04 7.44 -3.19
C THR A 35 -3.69 6.07 -2.65
N HIS A 36 -2.43 5.86 -2.29
CA HIS A 36 -1.97 4.62 -1.66
C HIS A 36 -1.77 4.86 -0.16
N SER A 37 -2.48 4.10 0.66
CA SER A 37 -2.42 4.16 2.12
C SER A 37 -1.96 2.83 2.70
N TRP A 38 -1.16 2.91 3.75
CA TRP A 38 -0.76 1.78 4.58
C TRP A 38 -1.29 2.01 5.99
N ILE A 39 -2.16 1.10 6.47
CA ILE A 39 -2.76 1.19 7.79
C ILE A 39 -2.08 0.16 8.68
N ASP A 40 -1.19 0.62 9.56
CA ASP A 40 -0.53 -0.26 10.53
C ASP A 40 -1.48 -0.60 11.67
N ARG A 41 -1.70 -1.89 11.91
CA ARG A 41 -2.52 -2.43 12.99
C ARG A 41 -1.69 -3.14 14.04
N ARG A 42 -0.37 -3.19 13.88
CA ARG A 42 0.52 -3.91 14.78
C ARG A 42 0.59 -3.20 16.13
N GLY A 43 0.47 -3.99 17.19
CA GLY A 43 0.92 -3.58 18.52
C GLY A 43 2.46 -3.58 18.62
N TRP A 44 2.97 -3.18 19.77
CA TRP A 44 4.41 -3.08 20.03
C TRP A 44 5.15 -4.42 19.82
N PHE A 45 4.57 -5.54 20.25
CA PHE A 45 5.19 -6.88 20.13
C PHE A 45 5.33 -7.31 18.66
N SER A 46 4.24 -7.19 17.88
CA SER A 46 4.25 -7.51 16.44
C SER A 46 5.16 -6.56 15.65
N THR A 47 5.30 -5.32 16.08
CA THR A 47 6.24 -4.36 15.50
C THR A 47 7.69 -4.80 15.73
N TRP A 48 8.04 -5.18 16.97
CA TRP A 48 9.37 -5.68 17.31
C TRP A 48 9.72 -6.98 16.57
N LEU A 49 8.81 -7.96 16.58
CA LEU A 49 8.99 -9.22 15.86
C LEU A 49 9.12 -8.98 14.35
N GLY A 50 8.26 -8.13 13.80
CA GLY A 50 8.29 -7.74 12.39
C GLY A 50 9.58 -7.02 11.99
N GLY A 51 10.16 -6.21 12.88
CA GLY A 51 11.47 -5.59 12.67
C GLY A 51 12.59 -6.63 12.60
N LYS A 52 12.63 -7.56 13.57
CA LYS A 52 13.62 -8.65 13.60
C LYS A 52 13.56 -9.58 12.39
N LEU A 53 12.36 -9.94 11.93
CA LEU A 53 12.17 -10.85 10.80
C LEU A 53 12.53 -10.22 9.44
N SER A 54 12.49 -8.89 9.34
CA SER A 54 12.64 -8.18 8.06
C SER A 54 13.88 -7.33 7.93
N ASP A 55 14.59 -7.11 9.03
CA ASP A 55 15.68 -6.15 9.14
C ASP A 55 15.28 -4.70 8.74
N VAL A 56 14.02 -4.33 8.97
CA VAL A 56 13.53 -2.95 8.75
C VAL A 56 13.14 -2.32 10.08
N ALA A 57 13.99 -1.39 10.54
CA ALA A 57 13.80 -0.67 11.80
C ALA A 57 12.66 0.36 11.74
N ASP A 58 12.61 1.19 10.70
CA ASP A 58 11.53 2.16 10.49
C ASP A 58 10.65 1.72 9.31
N ARG A 59 9.50 1.14 9.66
CA ARG A 59 8.53 0.66 8.69
C ARG A 59 7.80 1.80 7.98
N SER A 60 7.58 2.92 8.65
CA SER A 60 6.87 4.05 8.05
C SER A 60 7.69 4.64 6.91
N VAL A 61 8.98 4.91 7.15
CA VAL A 61 9.90 5.46 6.14
C VAL A 61 10.15 4.46 5.01
N HIS A 62 10.39 3.19 5.35
CA HIS A 62 10.61 2.15 4.35
C HIS A 62 9.40 1.94 3.45
N ASN A 63 8.19 1.85 4.03
CA ASN A 63 6.97 1.65 3.26
C ASN A 63 6.65 2.89 2.41
N LEU A 64 6.80 4.10 2.95
CA LEU A 64 6.58 5.32 2.17
C LEU A 64 7.43 5.34 0.90
N LYS A 65 8.73 5.03 1.02
CA LYS A 65 9.64 4.95 -0.14
C LYS A 65 9.14 3.97 -1.21
N ASN A 66 8.75 2.76 -0.79
CA ASN A 66 8.28 1.72 -1.71
C ASN A 66 6.90 2.05 -2.30
N MET A 67 6.01 2.66 -1.51
CA MET A 67 4.69 3.11 -1.96
C MET A 67 4.81 4.19 -3.03
N THR A 68 5.73 5.15 -2.88
CA THR A 68 6.03 6.15 -3.91
C THR A 68 6.50 5.49 -5.20
N ALA A 69 7.49 4.59 -5.13
CA ALA A 69 7.97 3.87 -6.30
C ALA A 69 6.86 3.02 -6.99
N THR A 70 5.95 2.45 -6.19
CA THR A 70 4.79 1.72 -6.70
C THR A 70 3.81 2.63 -7.45
N LEU A 71 3.52 3.82 -6.91
CA LEU A 71 2.65 4.80 -7.57
C LEU A 71 3.27 5.29 -8.90
N ASP A 72 4.58 5.52 -8.92
CA ASP A 72 5.29 5.89 -10.16
C ASP A 72 5.16 4.78 -11.22
N ALA A 73 5.37 3.52 -10.82
CA ALA A 73 5.23 2.37 -11.71
C ALA A 73 3.78 2.19 -12.22
N ILE A 74 2.78 2.43 -11.37
CA ILE A 74 1.36 2.41 -11.76
C ILE A 74 1.09 3.48 -12.82
N ALA A 75 1.58 4.71 -12.61
CA ALA A 75 1.38 5.80 -13.56
C ALA A 75 1.98 5.47 -14.94
N VAL A 76 3.19 4.89 -14.97
CA VAL A 76 3.83 4.41 -16.20
C VAL A 76 3.01 3.30 -16.85
N ALA A 77 2.64 2.25 -16.12
CA ALA A 77 1.91 1.10 -16.67
C ALA A 77 0.53 1.50 -17.24
N ALA A 78 -0.20 2.37 -16.54
CA ALA A 78 -1.52 2.83 -16.92
C ALA A 78 -1.51 3.73 -18.17
N THR A 79 -0.39 4.40 -18.45
CA THR A 79 -0.24 5.28 -19.63
C THR A 79 0.49 4.61 -20.79
N SER A 80 1.19 3.51 -20.53
CA SER A 80 1.92 2.73 -21.55
C SER A 80 1.08 1.66 -22.24
N SER A 81 -0.02 1.24 -21.60
CA SER A 81 -0.95 0.26 -22.18
C SER A 81 -1.85 0.95 -23.21
N LYS A 82 -1.58 0.72 -24.51
CA LYS A 82 -2.45 1.07 -25.63
C LYS A 82 -3.39 -0.07 -25.98
#